data_AF-A0A2A3Y0P7-F1
#
_entry.id   AF-A0A2A3Y0P7-F1
#
_cell.length_a   1.000
_cell.length_b   1.000
_cell.length_c   1.000
_cell.angle_alpha   90.00
_cell.angle_beta   90.00
_cell.angle_gamma   90.00
#
_symmetry.space_group_name_H-M   'P 1'
#
loop_
_entity.id
_entity.type
_entity.pdbx_description
1 polymer ?
#
loop_
_entity_poly.entity_id
_entity_poly.type
_entity_poly.pdbx_seq_one_letter_code
_entity_poly.pdbx_strand_id
1 'polypeptide(L)'
;MNDRKVLDAKDLTDLVVGILAESKDQVVPIVQLGHPVLRQQAQHYEGQLPAALLDELLAVMRATMYAAPGVGLAAPQIGIPLQIAVLEDLYPIDEESAALRERTPLEYLEIFNPSYRAVGVREAVFYEGCLSFEGFQAVVHRPAEISASYSNREGAMFTREFSGWQARIVQHETDHLAGTVYIDKALTRSLVGEAELYRYPGLDLGQAREELNF
;
A
#
# COMPACT_ATOMS: atom_id res chain seq x y z
N MET A 1 -10.35 -16.02 -18.32
CA MET A 1 -10.73 -14.76 -17.66
C MET A 1 -11.89 -15.08 -16.76
N ASN A 2 -11.67 -14.99 -15.45
CA ASN A 2 -12.72 -15.27 -14.47
C ASN A 2 -13.48 -13.96 -14.30
N ASP A 3 -14.59 -13.78 -15.03
CA ASP A 3 -15.50 -12.65 -14.84
C ASP A 3 -16.12 -12.80 -13.44
N ARG A 4 -15.47 -12.21 -12.43
CA ARG A 4 -15.97 -12.24 -11.07
C ARG A 4 -17.05 -11.17 -10.93
N LYS A 5 -18.14 -11.57 -10.27
CA LYS A 5 -19.31 -10.76 -9.96
C LYS A 5 -18.86 -9.49 -9.21
N VAL A 6 -19.09 -8.33 -9.84
CA VAL A 6 -19.07 -7.02 -9.17
C VAL A 6 -20.04 -7.11 -7.99
N LEU A 7 -19.56 -6.79 -6.78
CA LEU A 7 -20.40 -6.87 -5.59
C LEU A 7 -21.33 -5.65 -5.58
N ASP A 8 -22.61 -5.89 -5.31
CA ASP A 8 -23.54 -4.79 -5.10
C ASP A 8 -23.32 -4.15 -3.72
N ALA A 9 -23.97 -3.01 -3.47
CA ALA A 9 -23.81 -2.26 -2.22
C ALA A 9 -24.19 -3.08 -0.98
N LYS A 10 -25.15 -4.00 -1.09
CA LYS A 10 -25.57 -4.85 0.02
C LYS A 10 -24.51 -5.92 0.29
N ASP A 11 -24.07 -6.63 -0.74
CA ASP A 11 -23.00 -7.63 -0.66
C ASP A 11 -21.71 -7.01 -0.06
N LEU A 12 -21.37 -5.79 -0.48
CA LEU A 12 -20.23 -5.03 0.07
C LEU A 12 -20.44 -4.64 1.54
N THR A 13 -21.62 -4.15 1.89
CA THR A 13 -21.95 -3.79 3.28
C THR A 13 -21.84 -5.01 4.19
N ASP A 14 -22.43 -6.14 3.80
CA ASP A 14 -22.40 -7.39 4.57
C ASP A 14 -20.96 -7.90 4.73
N LEU A 15 -20.14 -7.81 3.68
CA LEU A 15 -18.72 -8.17 3.72
C LEU A 15 -17.94 -7.30 4.71
N VAL A 16 -18.09 -5.98 4.63
CA VAL A 16 -17.38 -5.04 5.52
C VAL A 16 -17.80 -5.26 6.96
N VAL A 17 -19.10 -5.38 7.24
CA VAL A 17 -19.60 -5.68 8.59
C VAL A 17 -19.02 -7.00 9.11
N GLY A 18 -18.96 -8.04 8.26
CA GLY A 18 -18.36 -9.32 8.62
C GLY A 18 -16.89 -9.20 9.04
N ILE A 19 -16.09 -8.47 8.25
CA ILE A 19 -14.66 -8.25 8.54
C ILE A 19 -14.47 -7.42 9.82
N LEU A 20 -15.25 -6.34 9.98
CA LEU A 20 -15.16 -5.49 11.17
C LEU A 20 -15.60 -6.22 12.44
N ALA A 21 -16.53 -7.17 12.35
CA ALA A 21 -16.94 -8.00 13.47
C ALA A 21 -15.83 -8.96 13.96
N GLU A 22 -14.82 -9.24 13.13
CA GLU A 22 -13.63 -10.00 13.52
C GLU A 22 -12.56 -9.13 14.20
N SER A 23 -12.77 -7.81 14.25
CA SER A 23 -11.78 -6.89 14.81
C SER A 23 -11.52 -7.14 16.29
N LYS A 24 -10.25 -7.07 16.69
CA LYS A 24 -9.81 -7.08 18.08
C LYS A 24 -9.00 -5.83 18.31
N ASP A 25 -9.41 -5.02 19.28
CA ASP A 25 -8.80 -3.72 19.56
C ASP A 25 -8.71 -2.82 18.31
N GLN A 26 -9.77 -2.82 17.48
CA GLN A 26 -9.86 -2.11 16.19
C GLN A 26 -8.89 -2.57 15.09
N VAL A 27 -8.28 -3.75 15.25
CA VAL A 27 -7.37 -4.34 14.25
C VAL A 27 -8.02 -5.57 13.63
N VAL A 28 -7.88 -5.73 12.31
CA VAL A 28 -8.33 -6.91 11.57
C VAL A 28 -7.15 -7.66 10.94
N PRO A 29 -7.28 -8.96 10.63
CA PRO A 29 -6.23 -9.71 9.96
C PRO A 29 -5.89 -9.14 8.57
N ILE A 30 -4.60 -9.10 8.25
CA ILE A 30 -4.12 -8.77 6.91
C ILE A 30 -4.01 -10.04 6.07
N VAL A 31 -4.71 -10.06 4.94
CA VAL A 31 -4.66 -11.21 4.02
C VAL A 31 -3.28 -11.29 3.36
N GLN A 32 -2.77 -12.52 3.24
CA GLN A 32 -1.43 -12.78 2.69
C GLN A 32 -1.47 -13.14 1.20
N LEU A 33 -0.34 -12.94 0.53
CA LEU A 33 -0.14 -13.23 -0.89
C LEU A 33 -0.53 -14.67 -1.20
N GLY A 34 -1.36 -14.83 -2.23
CA GLY A 34 -2.07 -16.08 -2.52
C GLY A 34 -3.57 -15.95 -2.27
N HIS A 35 -4.01 -15.05 -1.38
CA HIS A 35 -5.42 -14.68 -1.30
C HIS A 35 -5.84 -13.97 -2.60
N PRO A 36 -6.93 -14.41 -3.26
CA PRO A 36 -7.24 -13.97 -4.62
C PRO A 36 -7.63 -12.49 -4.72
N VAL A 37 -8.07 -11.86 -3.62
CA VAL A 37 -8.42 -10.42 -3.59
C VAL A 37 -7.22 -9.54 -3.94
N LEU A 38 -5.99 -9.95 -3.58
CA LEU A 38 -4.77 -9.18 -3.82
C LEU A 38 -4.33 -9.19 -5.29
N ARG A 39 -4.95 -10.04 -6.12
CA ARG A 39 -4.68 -10.21 -7.55
C ARG A 39 -5.84 -9.73 -8.42
N GLN A 40 -6.86 -9.14 -7.80
CA GLN A 40 -8.04 -8.62 -8.49
C GLN A 40 -7.97 -7.10 -8.49
N GLN A 41 -8.31 -6.50 -9.63
CA GLN A 41 -8.59 -5.08 -9.66
C GLN A 41 -9.80 -4.82 -8.76
N ALA A 42 -9.62 -3.96 -7.77
CA ALA A 42 -10.66 -3.58 -6.83
C ALA A 42 -11.75 -2.77 -7.52
N GLN A 43 -12.98 -2.90 -7.05
CA GLN A 43 -14.14 -2.16 -7.53
C GLN A 43 -14.03 -0.68 -7.17
N HIS A 44 -14.37 0.19 -8.12
CA HIS A 44 -14.40 1.64 -7.91
C HIS A 44 -15.37 2.00 -6.78
N TYR A 45 -14.96 2.87 -5.87
CA TYR A 45 -15.81 3.35 -4.80
C TYR A 45 -16.69 4.50 -5.30
N GLU A 46 -18.00 4.31 -5.25
CA GLU A 46 -19.03 5.26 -5.70
C GLU A 46 -19.98 5.64 -4.55
N GLY A 47 -19.59 5.37 -3.30
CA GLY A 47 -20.46 5.54 -2.14
C GLY A 47 -21.30 4.30 -1.82
N GLN A 48 -20.81 3.10 -2.12
CA GLN A 48 -21.56 1.85 -1.88
C GLN A 48 -21.71 1.52 -0.38
N LEU A 49 -20.94 2.15 0.51
CA LEU A 49 -20.99 1.93 1.95
C LEU A 49 -21.76 3.07 2.65
N PRO A 50 -22.60 2.75 3.66
CA PRO A 50 -23.14 3.77 4.55
C PRO A 50 -22.03 4.58 5.21
N ALA A 51 -22.23 5.90 5.39
CA ALA A 51 -21.20 6.80 5.91
C ALA A 51 -20.59 6.34 7.25
N ALA A 52 -21.42 5.92 8.21
CA ALA A 52 -20.95 5.43 9.51
C ALA A 52 -20.09 4.17 9.39
N LEU A 53 -20.42 3.27 8.45
CA LEU A 53 -19.63 2.06 8.20
C LEU A 53 -18.30 2.38 7.52
N LEU A 54 -18.29 3.39 6.62
CA LEU A 54 -17.06 3.88 6.02
C LEU A 54 -16.13 4.49 7.07
N ASP A 55 -16.65 5.30 7.99
CA ASP A 55 -15.85 5.90 9.07
C ASP A 55 -15.20 4.83 9.95
N GLU A 56 -15.96 3.80 10.32
CA GLU A 56 -15.45 2.65 11.08
C GLU A 56 -14.39 1.87 10.29
N LEU A 57 -14.64 1.61 9.01
CA LEU A 57 -13.69 0.93 8.12
C LEU A 57 -12.36 1.69 8.03
N LEU A 58 -12.39 3.00 7.79
CA LEU A 58 -11.18 3.82 7.67
C LEU A 58 -10.38 3.85 8.98
N ALA A 59 -11.07 3.94 10.12
CA ALA A 59 -10.44 3.87 11.43
C ALA A 59 -9.76 2.51 11.67
N VAL A 60 -10.42 1.40 11.34
CA VAL A 60 -9.87 0.05 11.46
C VAL A 60 -8.72 -0.19 10.48
N MET A 61 -8.80 0.32 9.26
CA MET A 61 -7.69 0.26 8.29
C MET A 61 -6.46 0.99 8.83
N ARG A 62 -6.63 2.21 9.35
CA ARG A 62 -5.52 2.98 9.95
C ARG A 62 -4.95 2.27 11.19
N ALA A 63 -5.79 1.75 12.07
CA ALA A 63 -5.34 1.02 13.26
C ALA A 63 -4.58 -0.27 12.88
N THR A 64 -5.09 -1.01 11.90
CA THR A 64 -4.45 -2.23 11.37
C THR A 64 -3.10 -1.94 10.74
N MET A 65 -3.00 -0.86 9.96
CA MET A 65 -1.74 -0.38 9.38
C MET A 65 -0.69 -0.13 10.47
N TYR A 66 -1.05 0.59 11.55
CA TYR A 66 -0.15 0.85 12.66
C TYR A 66 0.24 -0.39 13.47
N ALA A 67 -0.70 -1.32 13.66
CA ALA A 67 -0.45 -2.56 14.37
C ALA A 67 0.52 -3.49 13.62
N ALA A 68 0.59 -3.36 12.29
CA ALA A 68 1.51 -4.09 11.40
C ALA A 68 2.75 -3.24 10.97
N PRO A 69 3.20 -2.32 11.84
CA PRO A 69 4.07 -1.16 11.54
C PRO A 69 4.18 -0.66 10.08
N GLY A 70 3.04 -0.53 9.38
CA GLY A 70 2.99 -0.06 7.99
C GLY A 70 2.83 1.45 7.84
N VAL A 71 3.10 1.95 6.63
CA VAL A 71 2.91 3.37 6.25
C VAL A 71 1.79 3.58 5.22
N GLY A 72 1.17 2.48 4.79
CA GLY A 72 0.02 2.43 3.89
C GLY A 72 -0.73 1.11 4.08
N LEU A 73 -2.04 1.14 3.82
CA LEU A 73 -2.88 -0.05 3.77
C LEU A 73 -4.03 0.14 2.78
N ALA A 74 -4.10 -0.73 1.78
CA ALA A 74 -5.18 -0.81 0.83
C ALA A 74 -6.30 -1.76 1.31
N ALA A 75 -7.57 -1.44 1.04
CA ALA A 75 -8.71 -2.25 1.44
C ALA A 75 -8.64 -3.73 1.00
N PRO A 76 -8.07 -4.08 -0.19
CA PRO A 76 -7.84 -5.47 -0.56
C PRO A 76 -6.97 -6.24 0.44
N GLN A 77 -6.04 -5.58 1.13
CA GLN A 77 -5.17 -6.20 2.13
C GLN A 77 -5.93 -6.67 3.39
N ILE A 78 -7.16 -6.20 3.60
CA ILE A 78 -8.06 -6.70 4.65
C ILE A 78 -9.26 -7.45 4.05
N GLY A 79 -9.17 -7.87 2.79
CA GLY A 79 -10.21 -8.70 2.14
C GLY A 79 -11.31 -7.94 1.42
N ILE A 80 -11.28 -6.61 1.41
CA ILE A 80 -12.34 -5.77 0.83
C ILE A 80 -11.95 -5.34 -0.59
N PRO A 81 -12.70 -5.74 -1.64
CA PRO A 81 -12.35 -5.45 -3.03
C PRO A 81 -12.80 -4.05 -3.45
N LEU A 82 -12.50 -3.00 -2.67
CA LEU A 82 -12.81 -1.60 -3.00
C LEU A 82 -11.54 -0.78 -3.22
N GLN A 83 -11.60 0.20 -4.11
CA GLN A 83 -10.51 1.14 -4.38
C GLN A 83 -10.40 2.22 -3.28
N ILE A 84 -10.00 1.79 -2.09
CA ILE A 84 -9.79 2.62 -0.90
C ILE A 84 -8.43 2.29 -0.30
N ALA A 85 -7.62 3.30 -0.01
CA ALA A 85 -6.39 3.12 0.75
C ALA A 85 -6.22 4.25 1.78
N VAL A 86 -5.56 3.91 2.89
CA VAL A 86 -5.12 4.86 3.92
C VAL A 86 -3.59 4.92 3.92
N LEU A 87 -3.03 6.10 4.15
CA LEU A 87 -1.60 6.35 4.15
C LEU A 87 -1.26 7.27 5.32
N GLU A 88 -0.18 6.96 6.02
CA GLU A 88 0.39 7.84 7.03
C GLU A 88 1.82 7.39 7.34
N ASP A 89 2.74 8.36 7.40
CA ASP A 89 4.13 8.08 7.72
C ASP A 89 4.67 9.15 8.69
N LEU A 90 4.54 8.87 9.98
CA LEU A 90 5.03 9.70 11.07
C LEU A 90 6.11 8.99 11.91
N TYR A 91 6.64 7.86 11.40
CA TYR A 91 7.65 7.10 12.12
C TYR A 91 8.97 7.88 12.21
N PRO A 92 9.63 7.88 13.37
CA PRO A 92 10.94 8.50 13.50
C PRO A 92 11.95 7.76 12.61
N ILE A 93 12.85 8.53 12.00
CA ILE A 93 13.95 8.05 11.17
C ILE A 93 15.14 8.99 11.38
N ASP A 94 16.35 8.46 11.37
CA ASP A 94 17.57 9.27 11.43
C ASP A 94 17.71 10.14 10.15
N GLU A 95 18.38 11.28 10.29
CA GLU A 95 18.49 12.28 9.22
C GLU A 95 19.18 11.72 7.96
N GLU A 96 20.17 10.84 8.11
CA GLU A 96 20.90 10.26 6.99
C GLU A 96 20.01 9.32 6.17
N SER A 97 19.30 8.40 6.83
CA SER A 97 18.36 7.49 6.17
C SER A 97 17.16 8.24 5.58
N ALA A 98 16.70 9.30 6.24
CA ALA A 98 15.62 10.16 5.73
C ALA A 98 16.06 10.89 4.45
N ALA A 99 17.25 11.48 4.45
CA ALA A 99 17.82 12.16 3.29
C ALA A 99 18.03 11.21 2.12
N LEU A 100 18.59 10.01 2.38
CA LEU A 100 18.82 8.99 1.35
C LEU A 100 17.53 8.59 0.64
N ARG A 101 16.42 8.44 1.38
CA ARG A 101 15.12 8.01 0.85
C ARG A 101 14.20 9.16 0.44
N GLU A 102 14.66 10.42 0.56
CA GLU A 102 13.81 11.61 0.43
C GLU A 102 12.51 11.44 1.26
N ARG A 103 12.64 10.90 2.47
CA ARG A 103 11.51 10.52 3.34
C ARG A 103 11.17 11.70 4.25
N THR A 104 10.02 12.31 4.00
CA THR A 104 9.43 13.36 4.82
C THR A 104 8.09 12.91 5.39
N PRO A 105 7.65 13.45 6.54
CA PRO A 105 6.41 13.05 7.18
C PRO A 105 5.20 13.15 6.24
N LEU A 106 4.39 12.08 6.20
CA LEU A 106 3.12 12.03 5.51
C LEU A 106 1.99 12.03 6.54
N GLU A 107 1.31 13.16 6.69
CA GLU A 107 0.08 13.24 7.47
C GLU A 107 -0.99 12.30 6.92
N TYR A 108 -1.89 11.84 7.80
CA TYR A 108 -2.97 10.93 7.45
C TYR A 108 -3.72 11.36 6.18
N LEU A 109 -3.76 10.47 5.20
CA LEU A 109 -4.41 10.67 3.93
C LEU A 109 -5.23 9.43 3.57
N GLU A 110 -6.47 9.68 3.18
CA GLU A 110 -7.36 8.70 2.57
C GLU A 110 -7.43 8.98 1.08
N ILE A 111 -7.20 7.96 0.27
CA ILE A 111 -7.32 8.07 -1.18
C ILE A 111 -8.33 7.06 -1.68
N PHE A 112 -9.28 7.56 -2.46
CA PHE A 112 -10.30 6.76 -3.12
C PHE A 112 -10.03 6.79 -4.62
N ASN A 113 -10.17 5.63 -5.26
CA ASN A 113 -10.03 5.49 -6.70
C ASN A 113 -8.74 6.12 -7.29
N PRO A 114 -7.57 5.94 -6.65
CA PRO A 114 -6.38 6.64 -7.07
C PRO A 114 -5.85 6.15 -8.41
N SER A 115 -5.19 7.06 -9.11
CA SER A 115 -4.33 6.79 -10.26
C SER A 115 -3.11 7.71 -10.18
N TYR A 116 -2.02 7.35 -10.83
CA TYR A 116 -0.84 8.20 -10.86
C TYR A 116 -0.13 8.16 -12.21
N ARG A 117 0.64 9.20 -12.50
CA ARG A 117 1.59 9.25 -13.62
C ARG A 117 2.94 9.76 -13.13
N ALA A 118 4.02 9.26 -13.74
CA ALA A 118 5.36 9.76 -13.48
C ALA A 118 5.49 11.24 -13.85
N VAL A 119 6.23 11.99 -13.04
CA VAL A 119 6.69 13.35 -13.33
C VAL A 119 8.18 13.27 -13.61
N GLY A 120 8.56 13.52 -14.87
CA GLY A 120 9.94 13.36 -15.32
C GLY A 120 10.37 11.89 -15.50
N VAL A 121 11.68 11.66 -15.53
CA VAL A 121 12.30 10.36 -15.84
C VAL A 121 13.13 9.81 -14.67
N ARG A 122 13.17 10.51 -13.54
CA ARG A 122 13.97 10.13 -12.38
C ARG A 122 13.32 8.93 -11.69
N GLU A 123 14.11 7.88 -11.47
CA GLU A 123 13.69 6.74 -10.67
C GLU A 123 14.30 6.79 -9.27
N ALA A 124 13.54 6.29 -8.30
CA ALA A 124 13.99 5.91 -6.97
C ALA A 124 14.05 4.38 -6.92
N VAL A 125 15.17 3.83 -6.43
CA VAL A 125 15.41 2.39 -6.36
C VAL A 125 15.69 2.05 -4.92
N PHE A 126 14.79 1.33 -4.26
CA PHE A 126 14.90 0.97 -2.85
C PHE A 126 14.23 -0.37 -2.60
N TYR A 127 14.59 -0.99 -1.48
CA TYR A 127 13.84 -2.11 -0.94
C TYR A 127 12.41 -1.69 -0.55
N GLU A 128 11.44 -2.51 -0.95
CA GLU A 128 10.05 -2.46 -0.50
C GLU A 128 9.72 -3.75 0.24
N GLY A 129 8.90 -3.62 1.28
CA GLY A 129 8.16 -4.74 1.89
C GLY A 129 6.67 -4.51 1.70
N CYS A 130 5.86 -5.51 2.06
CA CYS A 130 4.41 -5.42 2.02
C CYS A 130 3.82 -6.23 3.18
N LEU A 131 2.81 -5.66 3.86
CA LEU A 131 2.11 -6.34 4.95
C LEU A 131 1.40 -7.63 4.51
N SER A 132 1.12 -7.74 3.21
CA SER A 132 0.53 -8.93 2.58
C SER A 132 1.57 -9.88 1.97
N PHE A 133 2.87 -9.61 2.10
CA PHE A 133 3.93 -10.56 1.77
C PHE A 133 4.99 -10.51 2.86
N GLU A 134 4.56 -10.96 4.03
CA GLU A 134 5.32 -10.88 5.28
C GLU A 134 6.65 -11.65 5.22
N GLY A 135 7.66 -11.11 5.89
CA GLY A 135 8.97 -11.74 6.03
C GLY A 135 9.90 -11.58 4.83
N PHE A 136 9.50 -10.83 3.79
CA PHE A 136 10.33 -10.61 2.60
C PHE A 136 10.34 -9.14 2.16
N GLN A 137 11.49 -8.73 1.64
CA GLN A 137 11.68 -7.46 0.95
C GLN A 137 12.40 -7.68 -0.38
N ALA A 138 12.20 -6.79 -1.35
CA ALA A 138 12.99 -6.78 -2.57
C ALA A 138 13.11 -5.36 -3.13
N VAL A 139 14.12 -5.15 -3.96
CA VAL A 139 14.35 -3.87 -4.64
C VAL A 139 13.30 -3.65 -5.73
N VAL A 140 12.67 -2.48 -5.69
CA VAL A 140 11.65 -2.04 -6.66
C VAL A 140 12.02 -0.67 -7.23
N HIS A 141 11.97 -0.57 -8.56
CA HIS A 141 12.09 0.69 -9.27
C HIS A 141 10.75 1.44 -9.23
N ARG A 142 10.77 2.71 -8.85
CA ARG A 142 9.61 3.61 -8.85
C ARG A 142 9.99 4.93 -9.50
N PRO A 143 9.11 5.57 -10.28
CA PRO A 143 9.16 7.02 -10.48
C PRO A 143 9.38 7.74 -9.14
N ALA A 144 10.41 8.58 -9.07
CA ALA A 144 10.75 9.30 -7.85
C ALA A 144 9.75 10.44 -7.56
N GLU A 145 9.07 10.93 -8.60
CA GLU A 145 8.04 11.95 -8.54
C GLU A 145 6.83 11.49 -9.35
N ILE A 146 5.64 11.72 -8.80
CA ILE A 146 4.37 11.38 -9.45
C ILE A 146 3.35 12.51 -9.30
N SER A 147 2.44 12.60 -10.25
CA SER A 147 1.19 13.34 -10.11
C SER A 147 0.07 12.33 -9.91
N ALA A 148 -0.49 12.29 -8.71
CA ALA A 148 -1.58 11.39 -8.34
C ALA A 148 -2.92 12.11 -8.41
N SER A 149 -3.92 11.43 -8.97
CA SER A 149 -5.33 11.86 -8.97
C SER A 149 -6.15 10.86 -8.17
N TYR A 150 -6.94 11.34 -7.23
CA TYR A 150 -7.76 10.52 -6.33
C TYR A 150 -8.98 11.33 -5.87
N SER A 151 -10.02 10.66 -5.38
CA SER A 151 -11.12 11.32 -4.69
C SER A 151 -10.98 11.21 -3.17
N ASN A 152 -11.64 12.10 -2.44
CA ASN A 152 -11.91 11.90 -1.01
C ASN A 152 -13.20 11.07 -0.80
N ARG A 153 -13.60 10.88 0.46
CA ARG A 153 -14.79 10.11 0.84
C ARG A 153 -16.10 10.72 0.34
N GLU A 154 -16.15 12.03 0.11
CA GLU A 154 -17.29 12.73 -0.50
C GLU A 154 -17.29 12.68 -2.04
N GLY A 155 -16.28 12.06 -2.66
CA GLY A 155 -16.14 11.98 -4.11
C GLY A 155 -15.53 13.23 -4.76
N ALA A 156 -15.06 14.21 -3.98
CA ALA A 156 -14.36 15.37 -4.51
C ALA A 156 -12.99 14.95 -5.04
N MET A 157 -12.68 15.34 -6.28
CA MET A 157 -11.43 14.99 -6.96
C MET A 157 -10.28 15.91 -6.58
N PHE A 158 -9.12 15.31 -6.32
CA PHE A 158 -7.86 15.99 -6.04
C PHE A 158 -6.81 15.56 -7.06
N THR A 159 -5.87 16.46 -7.34
CA THR A 159 -4.62 16.12 -8.00
C THR A 159 -3.49 16.72 -7.19
N ARG A 160 -2.54 15.88 -6.77
CA ARG A 160 -1.42 16.26 -5.92
C ARG A 160 -0.14 15.61 -6.43
N GLU A 161 0.93 16.38 -6.43
CA GLU A 161 2.27 15.85 -6.68
C GLU A 161 2.86 15.29 -5.39
N PHE A 162 3.47 14.11 -5.51
CA PHE A 162 4.22 13.45 -4.45
C PHE A 162 5.63 13.16 -4.96
N SER A 163 6.60 13.20 -4.05
CA SER A 163 7.99 12.88 -4.33
C SER A 163 8.58 11.94 -3.27
N GLY A 164 9.75 11.39 -3.57
CA GLY A 164 10.55 10.60 -2.62
C GLY A 164 9.78 9.41 -2.05
N TRP A 165 9.89 9.23 -0.73
CA TRP A 165 9.22 8.09 -0.07
C TRP A 165 7.69 8.19 -0.13
N GLN A 166 7.12 9.39 -0.06
CA GLN A 166 5.66 9.56 -0.16
C GLN A 166 5.13 9.11 -1.53
N ALA A 167 5.85 9.46 -2.61
CA ALA A 167 5.53 8.97 -3.94
C ALA A 167 5.55 7.44 -4.00
N ARG A 168 6.52 6.80 -3.36
CA ARG A 168 6.61 5.33 -3.29
C ARG A 168 5.41 4.71 -2.59
N ILE A 169 5.01 5.23 -1.43
CA ILE A 169 3.86 4.72 -0.67
C ILE A 169 2.58 4.84 -1.54
N VAL A 170 2.33 6.01 -2.12
CA VAL A 170 1.14 6.23 -2.98
C VAL A 170 1.11 5.25 -4.17
N GLN A 171 2.25 5.01 -4.81
CA GLN A 171 2.34 4.04 -5.91
C GLN A 171 2.08 2.61 -5.45
N HIS A 172 2.63 2.22 -4.30
CA HIS A 172 2.46 0.88 -3.72
C HIS A 172 0.99 0.62 -3.38
N GLU A 173 0.34 1.54 -2.67
CA GLU A 173 -1.07 1.37 -2.31
C GLU A 173 -1.99 1.43 -3.54
N THR A 174 -1.68 2.29 -4.53
CA THR A 174 -2.44 2.34 -5.79
C THR A 174 -2.31 1.02 -6.57
N ASP A 175 -1.13 0.40 -6.58
CA ASP A 175 -0.92 -0.91 -7.21
C ASP A 175 -1.77 -2.01 -6.56
N HIS A 176 -1.89 -2.01 -5.23
CA HIS A 176 -2.74 -2.96 -4.52
C HIS A 176 -4.19 -2.88 -4.98
N LEU A 177 -4.70 -1.67 -5.23
CA LEU A 177 -6.06 -1.46 -5.75
C LEU A 177 -6.23 -1.93 -7.19
N ALA A 178 -5.15 -2.04 -7.95
CA ALA A 178 -5.12 -2.64 -9.29
C ALA A 178 -4.84 -4.15 -9.28
N GLY A 179 -4.72 -4.79 -8.10
CA GLY A 179 -4.36 -6.21 -7.97
C GLY A 179 -2.89 -6.51 -8.29
N THR A 180 -2.03 -5.49 -8.22
CA THR A 180 -0.57 -5.62 -8.38
C THR A 180 0.08 -5.57 -7.01
N VAL A 181 1.05 -6.45 -6.77
CA VAL A 181 1.83 -6.49 -5.53
C VAL A 181 3.29 -6.21 -5.87
N TYR A 182 4.07 -5.63 -4.95
CA TYR A 182 5.45 -5.18 -5.25
C TYR A 182 6.34 -6.26 -5.90
N ILE A 183 6.12 -7.54 -5.59
CA ILE A 183 6.87 -8.66 -6.14
C ILE A 183 6.72 -8.80 -7.67
N ASP A 184 5.65 -8.25 -8.25
CA ASP A 184 5.44 -8.21 -9.70
C ASP A 184 6.37 -7.20 -10.41
N LYS A 185 6.92 -6.26 -9.64
CA LYS A 185 7.83 -5.19 -10.10
C LYS A 185 9.24 -5.31 -9.52
N ALA A 186 9.47 -6.33 -8.68
CA ALA A 186 10.71 -6.50 -7.96
C ALA A 186 11.85 -7.03 -8.85
N LEU A 187 13.07 -6.57 -8.57
CA LEU A 187 14.27 -7.27 -9.01
C LEU A 187 14.40 -8.56 -8.21
N THR A 188 13.92 -9.67 -8.76
CA THR A 188 13.73 -10.94 -8.02
C THR A 188 15.01 -11.49 -7.38
N ARG A 189 16.19 -11.23 -7.95
CA ARG A 189 17.48 -11.61 -7.33
C ARG A 189 17.84 -10.82 -6.07
N SER A 190 17.20 -9.66 -5.86
CA SER A 190 17.34 -8.87 -4.64
C SER A 190 16.40 -9.31 -3.51
N LEU A 191 15.51 -10.30 -3.76
CA LEU A 191 14.58 -10.80 -2.76
C LEU A 191 15.38 -11.32 -1.55
N VAL A 192 15.10 -10.73 -0.40
CA VAL A 192 15.77 -11.02 0.87
C VAL A 192 14.70 -11.35 1.91
N GLY A 193 14.92 -12.45 2.62
CA GLY A 193 14.09 -12.83 3.76
C GLY A 193 14.51 -12.05 5.01
N GLU A 194 13.59 -11.87 5.94
CA GLU A 194 13.81 -11.14 7.20
C GLU A 194 15.04 -11.64 7.96
N ALA A 195 15.22 -12.96 7.98
CA ALA A 195 16.35 -13.62 8.63
C ALA A 195 17.71 -13.22 8.07
N GLU A 196 17.80 -12.67 6.85
CA GLU A 196 19.05 -12.28 6.19
C GLU A 196 19.22 -10.75 6.05
N LEU A 197 18.25 -9.94 6.51
CA LEU A 197 18.33 -8.47 6.44
C LEU A 197 19.56 -7.92 7.20
N TYR A 198 20.02 -8.62 8.25
CA TYR A 198 21.21 -8.24 9.01
C TYR A 198 22.49 -8.17 8.15
N ARG A 199 22.53 -8.86 7.00
CA ARG A 199 23.67 -8.83 6.06
C ARG A 199 23.81 -7.50 5.35
N TYR A 200 22.71 -6.76 5.22
CA TYR A 200 22.65 -5.48 4.52
C TYR A 200 22.20 -4.39 5.51
N PRO A 201 23.11 -3.89 6.38
CA PRO A 201 22.77 -2.83 7.32
C PRO A 201 22.13 -1.63 6.62
N GLY A 202 20.98 -1.17 7.11
CA GLY A 202 20.24 -0.08 6.48
C GLY A 202 19.68 -0.40 5.08
N LEU A 203 19.74 -1.66 4.64
CA LEU A 203 19.43 -2.13 3.30
C LEU A 203 20.29 -1.46 2.22
N ASP A 204 21.61 -1.45 2.45
CA ASP A 204 22.61 -0.99 1.48
C ASP A 204 22.47 -1.72 0.13
N LEU A 205 21.98 -0.98 -0.85
CA LEU A 205 21.75 -1.47 -2.20
C LEU A 205 23.04 -1.80 -2.94
N GLY A 206 24.13 -1.08 -2.67
CA GLY A 206 25.41 -1.31 -3.34
C GLY A 206 25.99 -2.66 -2.96
N GLN A 207 26.08 -2.92 -1.66
CA GLN A 207 26.55 -4.20 -1.14
C GLN A 207 25.63 -5.36 -1.58
N ALA A 208 24.31 -5.20 -1.42
CA ALA A 208 23.37 -6.23 -1.82
C ALA A 208 23.45 -6.55 -3.31
N ARG A 209 23.65 -5.54 -4.15
CA ARG A 209 23.78 -5.71 -5.60
C ARG A 209 25.01 -6.52 -5.97
N GLU A 210 26.14 -6.25 -5.33
CA GLU A 210 27.39 -6.99 -5.55
C GLU A 210 27.25 -8.46 -5.12
N GLU A 211 26.73 -8.71 -3.92
CA GLU A 211 26.65 -10.06 -3.35
C GLU A 211 25.55 -10.94 -3.98
N LEU A 212 24.38 -10.36 -4.27
CA LEU A 212 23.24 -11.09 -4.82
C LEU A 212 23.20 -11.10 -6.36
N ASN A 213 24.03 -10.26 -7.00
CA ASN A 213 24.24 -10.16 -8.44
C ASN A 213 22.95 -9.81 -9.22
N PHE A 214 22.46 -8.58 -9.03
CA PHE A 214 21.26 -8.02 -9.70
C PHE A 214 21.45 -6.63 -10.31
#